data_AF-A0A1D6I0J1-F1
#
_entry.id   AF-A0A1D6I0J1-F1
#
_cell.length_a   1.000
_cell.length_b   1.000
_cell.length_c   1.000
_cell.angle_alpha   90.00
_cell.angle_beta   90.00
_cell.angle_gamma   90.00
#
_symmetry.space_group_name_H-M   'P 1'
#
loop_
_entity.id
_entity.type
_entity.pdbx_description
1 polymer ?
#
loop_
_entity_poly.entity_id
_entity_poly.type
_entity_poly.pdbx_seq_one_letter_code
_entity_poly.pdbx_strand_id
1 'polypeptide(L)'
;MGQAFLDLQPVAAATKLRRALRLTAGETNLRKVNPDADNCLLSDSFVTYANGEVAIDARLRLREVESGELFVTIKWIEPDSANTGKQADH
;
A
#
# COMPACT_ATOMS: atom_id res chain seq x y z
N MET A 1 -11.78 -17.66 -14.32
CA MET A 1 -11.20 -16.34 -13.99
C MET A 1 -11.53 -16.08 -12.54
N GLY A 2 -10.58 -16.42 -11.65
CA GLY A 2 -10.79 -16.43 -10.21
C GLY A 2 -10.80 -15.05 -9.57
N GLN A 3 -10.74 -15.02 -8.24
CA GLN A 3 -10.75 -13.78 -7.45
C GLN A 3 -9.62 -13.75 -6.43
N ALA A 4 -9.15 -12.56 -6.09
CA ALA A 4 -8.20 -12.32 -5.01
C ALA A 4 -8.56 -11.03 -4.28
N PHE A 5 -8.15 -10.95 -3.01
CA PHE A 5 -8.32 -9.76 -2.19
C PHE A 5 -6.98 -9.39 -1.55
N LEU A 6 -6.83 -8.12 -1.21
CA LEU A 6 -5.65 -7.58 -0.56
C LEU A 6 -6.08 -6.60 0.52
N ASP A 7 -5.66 -6.87 1.75
CA ASP A 7 -5.91 -5.97 2.87
C ASP A 7 -5.00 -4.73 2.79
N LEU A 8 -5.60 -3.55 2.89
CA LEU A 8 -4.90 -2.26 2.86
C LEU A 8 -4.62 -1.70 4.26
N GLN A 9 -5.08 -2.34 5.33
CA GLN A 9 -4.72 -1.95 6.70
C GLN A 9 -3.20 -1.88 6.93
N PRO A 10 -2.36 -2.79 6.40
CA PRO A 10 -0.90 -2.68 6.52
C PRO A 10 -0.36 -1.38 5.90
N VAL A 11 -0.89 -0.97 4.75
CA VAL A 11 -0.49 0.27 4.05
C VAL A 11 -0.92 1.50 4.85
N ALA A 12 -2.19 1.53 5.29
CA ALA A 12 -2.71 2.63 6.08
C ALA A 12 -1.97 2.81 7.43
N ALA A 13 -1.65 1.69 8.10
CA ALA A 13 -0.87 1.71 9.35
C ALA A 13 0.57 2.19 9.10
N ALA A 14 1.20 1.76 8.01
CA ALA A 14 2.53 2.21 7.61
C ALA A 14 2.56 3.72 7.30
N THR A 15 1.54 4.26 6.63
CA THR A 15 1.41 5.71 6.40
C THR A 15 1.33 6.49 7.72
N LYS A 16 0.54 6.00 8.68
CA LYS A 16 0.48 6.61 10.02
C LYS A 16 1.84 6.57 10.73
N LEU A 17 2.54 5.43 10.65
CA LEU A 17 3.88 5.28 11.22
C LEU A 17 4.88 6.23 10.57
N ARG A 18 4.87 6.34 9.23
CA ARG A 18 5.69 7.27 8.46
C ARG A 18 5.51 8.71 8.94
N ARG A 19 4.26 9.14 9.18
CA ARG A 19 3.95 10.47 9.75
C ARG A 19 4.48 10.64 11.16
N ALA A 20 4.26 9.64 12.04
CA ALA A 20 4.71 9.68 13.43
C ALA A 20 6.23 9.78 13.53
N LEU A 21 6.95 9.08 12.66
CA LEU A 21 8.42 9.11 12.55
C LEU A 21 8.97 10.30 11.75
N ARG A 22 8.09 11.10 11.12
CA ARG A 22 8.46 12.22 10.23
C ARG A 22 9.47 11.81 9.17
N LEU A 23 9.33 10.61 8.59
CA LEU A 23 10.23 10.16 7.54
C LEU A 23 10.00 11.02 6.30
N THR A 24 11.00 11.82 5.94
CA THR A 24 10.97 12.72 4.79
C THR A 24 11.96 12.32 3.70
N ALA A 25 12.95 11.48 4.03
CA ALA A 25 13.99 11.04 3.11
C ALA A 25 14.40 9.59 3.38
N GLY A 26 15.10 8.99 2.42
CA GLY A 26 15.56 7.61 2.47
C GLY A 26 14.49 6.60 2.06
N GLU A 27 14.94 5.36 1.90
CA GLU A 27 14.09 4.22 1.60
C GLU A 27 14.06 3.29 2.80
N THR A 28 12.87 2.81 3.18
CA THR A 28 12.75 1.87 4.29
C THR A 28 11.54 0.95 4.14
N ASN A 29 11.69 -0.29 4.62
CA ASN A 29 10.59 -1.22 4.74
C ASN A 29 9.85 -0.93 6.05
N LEU A 30 8.64 -0.36 5.94
CA LEU A 30 7.82 0.01 7.09
C LEU A 30 7.11 -1.19 7.70
N ARG A 31 6.70 -2.16 6.87
CA ARG A 31 5.96 -3.33 7.33
C ARG A 31 6.15 -4.52 6.40
N LYS A 32 6.20 -5.72 6.98
CA LYS A 32 6.12 -6.99 6.26
C LYS A 32 4.72 -7.59 6.41
N VAL A 33 4.19 -8.17 5.34
CA VAL A 33 2.96 -8.96 5.33
C VAL A 33 3.29 -10.34 4.77
N ASN A 34 3.12 -11.36 5.59
CA ASN A 34 3.40 -12.74 5.21
C ASN A 34 2.15 -13.39 4.58
N PRO A 35 2.33 -14.38 3.68
CA PRO A 35 1.27 -15.28 3.29
C PRO A 35 0.66 -15.99 4.49
N ASP A 36 -0.66 -16.11 4.51
CA ASP A 36 -1.40 -16.89 5.50
C ASP A 36 -2.64 -17.54 4.84
N ALA A 37 -3.39 -18.34 5.62
CA ALA A 37 -4.58 -19.04 5.13
C ALA A 37 -5.73 -18.08 4.77
N ASP A 38 -5.75 -16.91 5.40
CA ASP A 38 -6.82 -15.93 5.32
C ASP A 38 -6.55 -14.84 4.29
N ASN A 39 -5.38 -14.82 3.64
CA ASN A 39 -5.01 -13.86 2.61
C ASN A 39 -4.67 -14.51 1.26
N CYS A 40 -4.52 -13.69 0.22
CA CYS A 40 -4.22 -14.17 -1.13
C CYS A 40 -2.73 -14.09 -1.49
N LEU A 41 -1.83 -13.76 -0.56
CA LEU A 41 -0.43 -13.54 -0.89
C LEU A 41 0.28 -14.85 -1.27
N LEU A 42 1.03 -14.83 -2.37
CA LEU A 42 1.89 -15.93 -2.81
C LEU A 42 3.26 -15.91 -2.13
N SER A 43 3.70 -14.73 -1.71
CA SER A 43 4.99 -14.51 -1.08
C SER A 43 4.90 -13.35 -0.11
N ASP A 44 5.93 -13.24 0.74
CA ASP A 44 6.11 -12.07 1.59
C ASP A 44 6.03 -10.79 0.75
N SER A 45 5.26 -9.83 1.25
CA SER A 45 5.08 -8.51 0.66
C SER A 45 5.51 -7.45 1.66
N PHE A 46 6.03 -6.34 1.17
CA PHE A 46 6.57 -5.27 2.01
C PHE A 46 5.88 -3.96 1.69
N VAL A 47 5.42 -3.29 2.74
CA VAL A 47 5.06 -1.87 2.64
C VAL A 47 6.36 -1.08 2.75
N THR A 48 6.69 -0.37 1.69
CA THR A 48 7.91 0.44 1.56
C THR A 48 7.56 1.91 1.64
N TYR A 49 8.47 2.69 2.20
CA TYR A 49 8.54 4.12 1.99
C TYR A 49 9.75 4.39 1.12
N ALA A 50 9.52 5.01 -0.03
CA ALA A 50 10.58 5.40 -0.96
C ALA A 50 10.13 6.63 -1.73
N ASN A 51 11.04 7.57 -1.98
CA ASN A 51 10.77 8.78 -2.77
C ASN A 51 9.55 9.60 -2.31
N GLY A 52 9.28 9.62 -1.01
CA GLY A 52 8.11 10.34 -0.46
C GLY A 52 6.80 9.55 -0.52
N GLU A 53 6.79 8.36 -1.09
CA GLU A 53 5.59 7.54 -1.31
C GLU A 53 5.58 6.33 -0.38
N VAL A 54 4.38 5.95 0.07
CA VAL A 54 4.15 4.67 0.76
C VAL A 54 3.48 3.72 -0.22
N ALA A 55 4.10 2.57 -0.47
CA ALA A 55 3.60 1.59 -1.43
C ALA A 55 3.72 0.15 -0.91
N ILE A 56 2.94 -0.76 -1.48
CA ILE A 56 3.11 -2.21 -1.30
C ILE A 56 3.13 -2.89 -2.66
N ASP A 57 4.10 -3.76 -2.87
CA ASP A 57 4.13 -4.70 -3.98
C ASP A 57 3.61 -6.05 -3.49
N ALA A 58 2.55 -6.56 -4.12
CA ALA A 58 1.88 -7.79 -3.73
C ALA A 58 1.78 -8.76 -4.90
N ARG A 59 2.09 -10.03 -4.61
CA ARG A 59 1.86 -11.17 -5.52
C ARG A 59 0.71 -11.97 -4.96
N LEU A 60 -0.37 -12.10 -5.73
CA LEU A 60 -1.62 -12.69 -5.29
C LEU A 60 -1.94 -13.96 -6.06
N ARG A 61 -2.38 -15.01 -5.37
CA ARG A 61 -2.96 -16.20 -5.97
C ARG A 61 -4.45 -16.00 -6.17
N LEU A 62 -4.93 -16.26 -7.39
CA LEU A 62 -6.37 -16.31 -7.62
C LEU A 62 -6.98 -17.55 -6.96
N ARG A 63 -8.08 -17.34 -6.25
CA ARG A 63 -8.94 -18.38 -5.66
C ARG A 63 -10.08 -18.72 -6.62
N GLU A 64 -10.76 -19.85 -6.41
CA GLU A 64 -11.86 -20.33 -7.26
C GLU A 64 -11.48 -20.54 -8.74
N VAL A 65 -10.21 -20.88 -9.01
CA VAL A 65 -9.69 -21.19 -10.35
C VAL A 65 -8.51 -22.15 -10.24
N GLU A 66 -8.30 -23.00 -11.25
CA GLU A 66 -7.20 -23.98 -11.28
C GLU A 66 -5.82 -23.34 -11.28
N SER A 67 -5.68 -22.20 -11.97
CA SER A 67 -4.44 -21.44 -12.05
C SER A 67 -4.71 -19.95 -12.24
N GLY A 68 -3.77 -19.13 -11.80
CA GLY A 68 -3.82 -17.69 -11.96
C GLY A 68 -3.10 -16.95 -10.84
N GLU A 69 -2.28 -15.99 -11.24
CA GLU A 69 -1.54 -15.11 -10.34
C GLU A 69 -1.72 -13.66 -10.80
N LEU A 70 -1.66 -12.73 -9.85
CA LEU A 70 -1.76 -11.31 -10.10
C LEU A 70 -0.66 -10.57 -9.35
N PHE A 71 0.03 -9.68 -10.05
CA PHE A 71 1.07 -8.83 -9.47
C PHE A 71 0.54 -7.41 -9.48
N VAL A 72 0.44 -6.79 -8.31
CA VAL A 72 -0.06 -5.42 -8.15
C VAL A 72 0.86 -4.60 -7.26
N THR A 73 0.94 -3.31 -7.60
CA THR A 73 1.56 -2.29 -6.75
C THR A 73 0.47 -1.33 -6.32
N ILE A 74 0.35 -1.09 -5.02
CA ILE A 74 -0.60 -0.12 -4.46
C ILE A 74 0.15 1.00 -3.80
N LYS A 75 -0.08 2.23 -4.26
CA LYS A 75 0.48 3.45 -3.70
C LYS A 75 -0.57 4.18 -2.87
N TRP A 76 -0.21 4.62 -1.68
CA TRP A 76 -1.07 5.42 -0.83
C TRP A 76 -0.92 6.90 -1.16
N ILE A 77 -1.98 7.50 -1.72
CA ILE A 77 -2.03 8.94 -2.01
C ILE A 77 -2.72 9.64 -0.86
N GLU A 78 -2.00 10.54 -0.19
CA GLU A 78 -2.56 11.39 0.85
C GLU A 78 -3.32 12.55 0.20
N PRO A 79 -4.49 12.95 0.74
CA PRO A 79 -5.18 14.13 0.24
C PRO A 79 -4.28 15.35 0.41
N ASP A 80 -4.10 16.10 -0.68
CA ASP A 80 -3.28 17.29 -0.67
C ASP A 80 -3.93 18.33 0.26
N SER A 81 -3.19 18.79 1.27
CA SER A 81 -3.70 19.76 2.25
C SER A 81 -3.74 21.18 1.67
N ALA A 82 -3.33 21.36 0.42
CA ALA A 82 -3.00 22.66 -0.18
C ALA A 82 -4.01 23.14 -1.25
N ASN A 83 -5.33 22.95 -1.04
CA ASN A 83 -6.33 23.61 -1.91
C ASN A 83 -7.48 24.30 -1.14
N THR A 84 -7.13 25.02 -0.07
CA THR A 84 -7.99 26.06 0.52
C THR A 84 -7.37 27.44 0.28
N GLY A 85 -7.07 27.73 -0.99
CA GLY A 85 -6.65 29.05 -1.43
C GLY A 85 -7.86 29.88 -1.82
N LYS A 86 -8.23 30.84 -0.97
CA LYS A 86 -9.20 31.94 -1.18
C LYS A 86 -9.44 32.29 -2.66
N GLN A 87 -10.66 32.02 -3.14
CA GLN A 87 -11.26 32.86 -4.19
C GLN A 87 -11.59 34.20 -3.51
N ALA A 88 -10.63 35.13 -3.53
CA ALA A 88 -10.89 36.52 -3.19
C ALA A 88 -11.65 37.13 -4.35
N ASP A 89 -12.89 37.52 -4.07
CA ASP A 89 -13.76 38.38 -4.86
C ASP A 89 -13.01 39.66 -5.24
N HIS A 90 -12.90 39.93 -6.55
CA HIS A 90 -12.64 41.26 -7.11
C HIS A 90 -13.25 41.38 -8.50
#